data_AF-A0A8W7Q266-F1
#
_entry.id   AF-A0A8W7Q266-F1
#
_cell.length_a   1.000
_cell.length_b   1.000
_cell.length_c   1.000
_cell.angle_alpha   90.00
_cell.angle_beta   90.00
_cell.angle_gamma   90.00
#
_symmetry.space_group_name_H-M   'P 1'
#
loop_
_entity.id
_entity.type
_entity.pdbx_description
1 polymer ?
#
loop_
_entity_poly.entity_id
_entity_poly.type
_entity_poly.pdbx_seq_one_letter_code
_entity_poly.pdbx_strand_id
1 'polypeptide(L)'
;MFRLKGSILSMSLLDCNGALIPYSFESWREDSKDSKEKRERTPTKTSSTKMSPTNPDGLCDRQFIAIASEKQAGVFALPSQNCVYRKKLVDFDFIVKAEIISMKDSVCLICYASNGHLMVFTLPSLKPLLEVDFLPLADLRISRTFSFSNKGHGLYLATPTEIQKFTVCQEFSHQYNNMLGDLYVPHEMPEAPKESFFKGLFGGGMRNLDREELFGESSGKANRSVAKHIPGPNADIQALNARTTSVTGKANRSVAKHIPGPNADIQALNARTTSVTSEIGKAHQLMLERGDKLSQLEERTERMANEAQQFSSSAHLLMNKYKDKKWYQL
;
A
#
# COMPACT_ATOMS: atom_id res chain seq x y z
N MET A 1 -18.28 25.18 18.55
CA MET A 1 -17.01 24.96 17.82
C MET A 1 -16.30 23.75 18.41
N PHE A 2 -15.92 22.77 17.58
CA PHE A 2 -15.29 21.52 18.04
C PHE A 2 -13.85 21.74 18.51
N ARG A 3 -13.62 21.79 19.83
CA ARG A 3 -12.27 21.90 20.41
C ARG A 3 -11.62 20.52 20.60
N LEU A 4 -10.57 20.26 19.83
CA LEU A 4 -9.66 19.12 19.94
C LEU A 4 -8.20 19.60 20.07
N LYS A 5 -7.30 18.72 20.53
CA LYS A 5 -5.85 18.96 20.62
C LYS A 5 -5.12 18.26 19.47
N GLY A 6 -4.14 18.91 18.85
CA GLY A 6 -3.42 18.39 17.68
C GLY A 6 -4.23 18.49 16.38
N SER A 7 -3.57 18.27 15.25
CA SER A 7 -4.18 18.28 13.91
C SER A 7 -5.28 17.23 13.78
N ILE A 8 -6.36 17.56 13.06
CA ILE A 8 -7.40 16.58 12.71
C ILE A 8 -6.86 15.68 11.59
N LEU A 9 -7.02 14.37 11.75
CA LEU A 9 -6.51 13.34 10.83
C LEU A 9 -7.63 12.70 10.01
N SER A 10 -8.80 12.48 10.61
CA SER A 10 -9.98 11.91 9.95
C SER A 10 -11.26 12.41 10.62
N MET A 11 -12.34 12.53 9.84
CA MET A 11 -13.67 12.92 10.31
C MET A 11 -14.77 12.29 9.45
N SER A 12 -15.90 11.94 10.07
CA SER A 12 -17.06 11.38 9.37
C SER A 12 -18.36 11.73 10.08
N LEU A 13 -19.46 11.77 9.31
CA LEU A 13 -20.80 11.94 9.83
C LEU A 13 -21.46 10.58 10.08
N LEU A 14 -22.18 10.48 11.19
CA LEU A 14 -22.96 9.32 11.60
C LEU A 14 -24.44 9.71 11.72
N ASP A 15 -25.33 8.79 11.39
CA ASP A 15 -26.78 8.96 11.56
C ASP A 15 -27.23 8.80 13.03
N CYS A 16 -28.54 8.79 13.27
CA CYS A 16 -29.11 8.60 14.61
C CYS A 16 -28.86 7.19 15.20
N ASN A 17 -28.52 6.21 14.36
CA ASN A 17 -28.22 4.84 14.74
C ASN A 17 -26.71 4.63 14.96
N GLY A 18 -25.87 5.60 14.59
CA GLY A 18 -24.41 5.50 14.64
C GLY A 18 -23.79 4.89 13.38
N ALA A 19 -24.57 4.67 12.32
CA ALA A 19 -24.08 4.20 11.04
C ALA A 19 -23.44 5.35 10.24
N LEU A 20 -22.46 5.03 9.39
CA LEU A 20 -21.80 6.01 8.51
C LEU A 20 -22.80 6.58 7.49
N ILE A 21 -22.86 7.91 7.40
CA ILE A 21 -23.53 8.58 6.28
C ILE A 21 -22.56 8.54 5.09
N PRO A 22 -22.92 7.90 3.96
CA PRO A 22 -22.03 7.78 2.80
C PRO A 22 -21.74 9.16 2.18
N TYR A 23 -20.61 9.27 1.49
CA TYR A 23 -20.26 10.49 0.76
C TYR A 23 -21.20 10.66 -0.43
N SER A 24 -21.56 11.91 -0.76
CA SER A 24 -22.58 12.22 -1.79
C SER A 24 -22.29 11.63 -3.19
N PHE A 25 -21.03 11.32 -3.49
CA PHE A 25 -20.62 10.68 -4.74
C PHE A 25 -20.79 9.14 -4.73
N GLU A 26 -20.86 8.49 -3.57
CA GLU A 26 -21.06 7.04 -3.47
C GLU A 26 -22.47 6.65 -3.94
N SER A 27 -23.46 7.51 -3.66
CA SER A 27 -24.83 7.43 -4.22
C SER A 27 -24.93 7.45 -5.75
N TRP A 28 -23.83 7.70 -6.47
CA TRP A 28 -23.75 7.67 -7.94
C TRP A 28 -23.01 6.45 -8.50
N ARG A 29 -22.47 5.56 -7.67
CA ARG A 29 -22.06 4.22 -8.12
C ARG A 29 -23.24 3.27 -7.97
N GLU A 30 -23.75 2.76 -9.08
CA GLU A 30 -24.59 1.56 -9.02
C GLU A 30 -23.74 0.38 -8.53
N ASP A 31 -24.23 -0.34 -7.51
CA ASP A 31 -23.62 -1.62 -7.11
C ASP A 31 -23.72 -2.62 -8.27
N SER A 32 -22.55 -3.02 -8.77
CA SER A 32 -22.41 -3.81 -9.99
C SER A 32 -22.96 -5.24 -9.88
N LYS A 33 -24.28 -5.39 -10.09
CA LYS A 33 -25.00 -6.65 -10.38
C LYS A 33 -24.76 -7.82 -9.41
N ASP A 34 -25.37 -7.80 -8.23
CA ASP A 34 -25.64 -9.05 -7.47
C ASP A 34 -26.92 -9.04 -6.61
N SER A 35 -27.87 -8.12 -6.89
CA SER A 35 -29.13 -7.96 -6.14
C SER A 35 -30.35 -8.59 -6.84
N LYS A 36 -30.14 -9.61 -7.67
CA LYS A 36 -31.13 -10.13 -8.64
C LYS A 36 -32.16 -11.14 -8.09
N GLU A 37 -32.52 -11.07 -6.80
CA GLU A 37 -33.46 -12.03 -6.18
C GLU A 37 -34.45 -11.45 -5.16
N LYS A 38 -34.65 -10.12 -5.10
CA LYS A 38 -35.59 -9.47 -4.15
C LYS A 38 -36.57 -8.45 -4.74
N ARG A 39 -36.89 -8.55 -6.03
CA ARG A 39 -37.85 -7.67 -6.73
C ARG A 39 -39.14 -8.35 -7.22
N GLU A 40 -39.75 -9.17 -6.37
CA GLU A 40 -41.19 -9.49 -6.50
C GLU A 40 -41.97 -9.17 -5.21
N ARG A 41 -42.33 -7.90 -5.06
CA ARG A 41 -43.57 -7.45 -4.41
C ARG A 41 -43.94 -6.06 -4.92
N THR A 42 -45.25 -5.81 -5.05
CA THR A 42 -45.80 -4.74 -5.88
C THR A 42 -45.53 -3.33 -5.34
N PRO A 43 -45.37 -2.32 -6.22
CA PRO A 43 -45.12 -0.93 -5.83
C PRO A 43 -46.42 -0.27 -5.36
N THR A 44 -46.78 -0.42 -4.08
CA THR A 44 -47.99 0.20 -3.54
C THR A 44 -47.80 0.71 -2.10
N LYS A 45 -47.76 2.05 -1.94
CA LYS A 45 -47.80 2.80 -0.67
C LYS A 45 -46.87 2.33 0.46
N THR A 46 -45.63 2.82 0.45
CA THR A 46 -44.91 3.18 1.69
C THR A 46 -44.47 4.64 1.62
N SER A 47 -44.87 5.42 2.62
CA SER A 47 -44.71 6.88 2.73
C SER A 47 -43.33 7.40 2.30
N SER A 48 -43.28 8.16 1.20
CA SER A 48 -42.11 8.97 0.85
C SER A 48 -42.14 10.27 1.68
N THR A 49 -41.68 10.21 2.93
CA THR A 49 -41.41 11.40 3.75
C THR A 49 -40.24 12.19 3.18
N LYS A 50 -40.52 12.99 2.15
CA LYS A 50 -39.66 14.08 1.70
C LYS A 50 -39.46 15.02 2.89
N MET A 51 -38.27 15.00 3.50
CA MET A 51 -37.96 15.91 4.60
C MET A 51 -37.70 17.32 4.05
N SER A 52 -38.77 18.08 3.84
CA SER A 52 -38.68 19.54 3.83
C SER A 52 -38.30 20.00 5.25
N PRO A 53 -37.18 20.73 5.44
CA PRO A 53 -36.74 21.17 6.76
C PRO A 53 -37.57 22.38 7.21
N THR A 54 -38.78 22.16 7.71
CA THR A 54 -39.72 23.25 8.09
C THR A 54 -40.62 22.90 9.28
N ASN A 55 -40.06 22.21 10.28
CA ASN A 55 -40.62 22.13 11.64
C ASN A 55 -39.68 22.91 12.59
N PRO A 56 -40.11 24.03 13.20
CA PRO A 56 -39.27 24.78 14.15
C PRO A 56 -39.06 24.06 15.49
N ASP A 57 -40.03 23.24 15.90
CA ASP A 57 -40.08 22.65 17.24
C ASP A 57 -39.26 21.36 17.36
N GLY A 58 -38.11 21.47 18.01
CA GLY A 58 -37.29 20.32 18.41
C GLY A 58 -36.07 20.06 17.54
N LEU A 59 -35.05 20.93 17.68
CA LEU A 59 -33.66 20.66 17.30
C LEU A 59 -33.04 19.58 18.21
N CYS A 60 -33.63 18.38 18.26
CA CYS A 60 -33.00 17.26 18.95
C CYS A 60 -31.81 16.74 18.15
N ASP A 61 -30.76 16.32 18.86
CA ASP A 61 -29.56 15.81 18.21
C ASP A 61 -29.84 14.44 17.56
N ARG A 62 -29.79 14.40 16.22
CA ARG A 62 -30.11 13.20 15.41
C ARG A 62 -28.94 12.68 14.57
N GLN A 63 -27.81 13.37 14.59
CA GLN A 63 -26.60 12.98 13.87
C GLN A 63 -25.40 13.23 14.76
N PHE A 64 -24.29 12.58 14.46
CA PHE A 64 -23.04 12.81 15.16
C PHE A 64 -21.92 13.09 14.15
N ILE A 65 -20.96 13.93 14.51
CA ILE A 65 -19.67 14.01 13.83
C ILE A 65 -18.61 13.34 14.70
N ALA A 66 -18.01 12.28 14.18
CA ALA A 66 -16.84 11.64 14.76
C ALA A 66 -15.58 12.29 14.17
N ILE A 67 -14.65 12.69 15.03
CA ILE A 67 -13.41 13.39 14.63
C ILE A 67 -12.24 12.80 15.41
N ALA A 68 -11.18 12.39 14.71
CA ALA A 68 -9.93 11.92 15.29
C ALA A 68 -8.80 12.93 15.02
N SER A 69 -8.02 13.25 16.05
CA SER A 69 -6.81 14.07 15.96
C SER A 69 -5.56 13.29 16.36
N GLU A 70 -4.40 13.89 16.13
CA GLU A 70 -3.07 13.42 16.58
C GLU A 70 -2.99 13.04 18.07
N LYS A 71 -3.93 13.46 18.93
CA LYS A 71 -3.88 13.20 20.39
C LYS A 71 -5.17 12.63 20.98
N GLN A 72 -6.32 12.80 20.33
CA GLN A 72 -7.62 12.48 20.91
C GLN A 72 -8.74 12.32 19.88
N ALA A 73 -9.68 11.43 20.17
CA ALA A 73 -10.95 11.32 19.46
C ALA A 73 -12.06 12.06 20.20
N GLY A 74 -13.01 12.60 19.45
CA GLY A 74 -14.26 13.16 19.98
C GLY A 74 -15.42 12.87 19.04
N VAL A 75 -16.57 12.52 19.63
CA VAL A 75 -17.84 12.41 18.93
C VAL A 75 -18.77 13.48 19.46
N PHE A 76 -19.32 14.29 18.56
CA PHE A 76 -20.11 15.46 18.87
C PHE A 76 -21.49 15.35 18.23
N ALA A 77 -22.52 15.67 19.00
CA ALA A 77 -23.90 15.66 18.55
C ALA A 77 -24.18 16.84 17.60
N LEU A 78 -25.06 16.65 16.62
CA LEU A 78 -25.50 17.66 15.67
C LEU A 78 -27.03 17.78 15.70
N PRO A 79 -27.58 19.02 15.75
CA PRO A 79 -26.88 20.29 15.50
C PRO A 79 -26.20 20.95 16.72
N SER A 80 -26.36 20.44 17.96
CA SER A 80 -25.96 21.17 19.18
C SER A 80 -24.45 21.39 19.35
N GLN A 81 -23.62 20.59 18.70
CA GLN A 81 -22.16 20.49 18.89
C GLN A 81 -21.75 20.00 20.29
N ASN A 82 -22.67 19.45 21.08
CA ASN A 82 -22.38 18.85 22.39
C ASN A 82 -21.42 17.67 22.24
N CYS A 83 -20.38 17.62 23.08
CA CYS A 83 -19.41 16.52 23.05
C CYS A 83 -19.98 15.32 23.82
N VAL A 84 -20.43 14.29 23.09
CA VAL A 84 -21.07 13.09 23.66
C VAL A 84 -20.01 12.11 24.17
N TYR A 85 -18.97 11.88 23.37
CA TYR A 85 -17.84 11.01 23.73
C TYR A 85 -16.52 11.71 23.46
N ARG A 86 -15.52 11.46 24.30
CA ARG A 86 -14.15 11.96 24.14
C ARG A 86 -13.16 10.97 24.72
N LYS A 87 -12.15 10.60 23.94
CA LYS A 87 -11.09 9.66 24.33
C LYS A 87 -9.73 10.28 24.04
N LYS A 88 -8.88 10.39 25.07
CA LYS A 88 -7.45 10.61 24.85
C LYS A 88 -6.89 9.34 24.20
N LEU A 89 -6.21 9.47 23.06
CA LEU A 89 -5.72 8.34 22.29
C LEU A 89 -4.27 7.99 22.67
N VAL A 90 -3.47 9.00 23.04
CA VAL A 90 -2.04 8.88 23.35
C VAL A 90 -1.63 9.93 24.38
N ASP A 91 -0.68 9.60 25.25
CA ASP A 91 -0.20 10.49 26.31
C ASP A 91 0.88 11.47 25.84
N PHE A 92 2.01 10.93 25.38
CA PHE A 92 3.17 11.69 24.90
C PHE A 92 3.32 11.58 23.38
N ASP A 93 3.14 10.36 22.85
CA ASP A 93 3.03 9.99 21.43
C ASP A 93 1.96 10.77 20.66
N PHE A 94 1.98 10.65 19.32
CA PHE A 94 0.96 11.17 18.42
C PHE A 94 0.38 10.07 17.52
N ILE A 95 -0.86 10.24 17.07
CA ILE A 95 -1.45 9.38 16.04
C ILE A 95 -0.90 9.80 14.68
N VAL A 96 -0.41 8.82 13.92
CA VAL A 96 0.24 8.98 12.62
C VAL A 96 -0.79 8.84 11.50
N LYS A 97 -1.67 7.85 11.63
CA LYS A 97 -2.80 7.61 10.74
C LYS A 97 -4.03 7.25 11.56
N ALA A 98 -5.15 7.88 11.27
CA ALA A 98 -6.47 7.51 11.77
C ALA A 98 -7.43 7.39 10.60
N GLU A 99 -8.36 6.45 10.64
CA GLU A 99 -9.52 6.42 9.74
C GLU A 99 -10.77 5.93 10.45
N ILE A 100 -11.93 6.36 9.94
CA ILE A 100 -13.24 5.87 10.36
C ILE A 100 -13.73 4.93 9.26
N ILE A 101 -13.97 3.67 9.60
CA ILE A 101 -14.26 2.60 8.64
C ILE A 101 -15.48 1.77 9.03
N SER A 102 -16.17 1.25 8.03
CA SER A 102 -17.14 0.16 8.21
C SER A 102 -16.41 -1.18 8.36
N MET A 103 -16.74 -1.94 9.40
CA MET A 103 -16.19 -3.28 9.67
C MET A 103 -17.33 -4.19 10.15
N LYS A 104 -17.75 -5.10 9.28
CA LYS A 104 -19.05 -5.81 9.38
C LYS A 104 -20.20 -4.79 9.50
N ASP A 105 -21.25 -5.13 10.22
CA ASP A 105 -22.43 -4.29 10.50
C ASP A 105 -22.16 -3.22 11.58
N SER A 106 -20.98 -2.60 11.57
CA SER A 106 -20.54 -1.65 12.60
C SER A 106 -19.51 -0.65 12.08
N VAL A 107 -19.47 0.53 12.70
CA VAL A 107 -18.49 1.57 12.41
C VAL A 107 -17.44 1.60 13.53
N CYS A 108 -16.16 1.69 13.17
CA CYS A 108 -15.07 1.88 14.11
C CYS A 108 -14.10 2.98 13.67
N LEU A 109 -13.48 3.61 14.66
CA LEU A 109 -12.28 4.42 14.49
C LEU A 109 -11.06 3.50 14.64
N ILE A 110 -10.21 3.44 13.63
CA ILE A 110 -8.91 2.75 13.68
C ILE A 110 -7.77 3.77 13.67
N CYS A 111 -6.76 3.57 14.51
CA CYS A 111 -5.65 4.50 14.74
C CYS A 111 -4.32 3.74 14.82
N TYR A 112 -3.27 4.30 14.20
CA TYR A 112 -1.89 3.84 14.30
C TYR A 112 -1.03 4.98 14.91
N ALA A 113 -0.32 4.68 16.00
CA ALA A 113 0.40 5.65 16.81
C ALA A 113 1.91 5.67 16.54
N SER A 114 2.60 6.74 16.96
CA SER A 114 4.04 6.94 16.73
C SER A 114 4.94 5.89 17.41
N ASN A 115 4.49 5.35 18.53
CA ASN A 115 5.10 4.22 19.23
C ASN A 115 4.83 2.85 18.58
N GLY A 116 4.09 2.80 17.47
CA GLY A 116 3.80 1.56 16.74
C GLY A 116 2.58 0.77 17.23
N HIS A 117 1.83 1.29 18.21
CA HIS A 117 0.57 0.67 18.63
C HIS A 117 -0.52 0.83 17.56
N LEU A 118 -1.32 -0.22 17.40
CA LEU A 118 -2.54 -0.23 16.59
C LEU A 118 -3.76 -0.34 17.51
N MET A 119 -4.66 0.63 17.40
CA MET A 119 -5.86 0.77 18.23
C MET A 119 -7.13 0.79 17.38
N VAL A 120 -8.20 0.16 17.88
CA VAL A 120 -9.55 0.19 17.29
C VAL A 120 -10.57 0.56 18.37
N PHE A 121 -11.46 1.50 18.08
CA PHE A 121 -12.54 1.93 18.97
C PHE A 121 -13.89 1.85 18.26
N THR A 122 -14.93 1.39 18.97
CA THR A 122 -16.33 1.51 18.52
C THR A 122 -16.71 2.96 18.22
N LEU A 123 -17.58 3.16 17.24
CA LEU A 123 -18.35 4.41 17.12
C LEU A 123 -19.85 4.14 17.32
N PRO A 124 -20.62 5.12 17.84
CA PRO A 124 -20.18 6.43 18.32
C PRO A 124 -19.46 6.39 19.68
N SER A 125 -19.48 5.27 20.42
CA SER A 125 -19.18 5.29 21.87
C SER A 125 -17.71 5.39 22.31
N LEU A 126 -16.74 5.32 21.38
CA LEU A 126 -15.29 5.34 21.64
C LEU A 126 -14.78 4.30 22.67
N LYS A 127 -15.54 3.22 22.93
CA LYS A 127 -15.05 2.06 23.69
C LYS A 127 -13.99 1.31 22.87
N PRO A 128 -12.84 0.91 23.45
CA PRO A 128 -11.83 0.12 22.75
C PRO A 128 -12.37 -1.25 22.34
N LEU A 129 -11.86 -1.76 21.23
CA LEU A 129 -12.07 -3.10 20.69
C LEU A 129 -10.75 -3.88 20.55
N LEU A 130 -9.67 -3.18 20.21
CA LEU A 130 -8.34 -3.73 20.03
C LEU A 130 -7.31 -2.66 20.42
N GLU A 131 -6.24 -3.07 21.09
CA GLU A 131 -5.06 -2.26 21.37
C GLU A 131 -3.87 -3.24 21.43
N VAL A 132 -2.97 -3.15 20.45
CA VAL A 132 -1.85 -4.11 20.28
C VAL A 132 -0.59 -3.40 19.81
N ASP A 133 0.57 -3.89 20.27
CA ASP A 133 1.85 -3.65 19.60
C ASP A 133 1.78 -4.22 18.17
N PHE A 134 2.04 -3.37 17.17
CA PHE A 134 2.00 -3.79 15.77
C PHE A 134 3.35 -3.60 15.07
N LEU A 135 3.84 -2.36 14.98
CA LEU A 135 5.02 -2.03 14.17
C LEU A 135 5.64 -0.71 14.62
N PRO A 136 6.78 -0.72 15.34
CA PRO A 136 7.45 0.51 15.76
C PRO A 136 7.99 1.30 14.57
N LEU A 137 7.92 2.63 14.63
CA LEU A 137 8.36 3.53 13.55
C LEU A 137 9.89 3.72 13.51
N ALA A 138 10.62 2.62 13.29
CA ALA A 138 12.05 2.67 12.98
C ALA A 138 12.33 3.22 11.57
N ASP A 139 11.45 2.96 10.58
CA ASP A 139 11.54 3.50 9.22
C ASP A 139 10.40 4.48 8.92
N LEU A 140 10.76 5.70 8.53
CA LEU A 140 9.82 6.75 8.12
C LEU A 140 9.14 6.47 6.76
N ARG A 141 9.54 5.43 6.02
CA ARG A 141 8.75 4.89 4.90
C ARG A 141 7.41 4.37 5.40
N ILE A 142 7.38 3.69 6.54
CA ILE A 142 6.17 3.08 7.09
C ILE A 142 5.15 4.19 7.38
N SER A 143 5.51 5.20 8.18
CA SER A 143 4.60 6.31 8.51
C SER A 143 4.10 7.13 7.31
N ARG A 144 4.81 7.11 6.18
CA ARG A 144 4.40 7.78 4.91
C ARG A 144 3.57 6.91 3.98
N THR A 145 3.62 5.59 4.12
CA THR A 145 2.98 4.63 3.18
C THR A 145 1.89 3.78 3.84
N PHE A 146 1.81 3.82 5.17
CA PHE A 146 0.79 3.16 5.96
C PHE A 146 -0.60 3.73 5.65
N SER A 147 -1.50 2.88 5.19
CA SER A 147 -2.88 3.22 4.90
C SER A 147 -3.84 2.16 5.43
N PHE A 148 -5.01 2.60 5.90
CA PHE A 148 -6.14 1.74 6.23
C PHE A 148 -7.09 1.61 5.04
N SER A 149 -7.93 0.59 5.07
CA SER A 149 -9.05 0.41 4.15
C SER A 149 -10.27 -0.15 4.89
N ASN A 150 -11.43 -0.08 4.24
CA ASN A 150 -12.68 -0.63 4.76
C ASN A 150 -12.55 -2.14 5.08
N LYS A 151 -13.45 -2.63 5.93
CA LYS A 151 -13.47 -4.01 6.46
C LYS A 151 -12.27 -4.38 7.35
N GLY A 152 -11.52 -3.39 7.85
CA GLY A 152 -10.43 -3.61 8.81
C GLY A 152 -9.16 -4.15 8.17
N HIS A 153 -8.83 -3.71 6.95
CA HIS A 153 -7.54 -3.98 6.31
C HIS A 153 -6.59 -2.79 6.46
N GLY A 154 -5.30 -3.06 6.36
CA GLY A 154 -4.30 -2.03 6.12
C GLY A 154 -3.11 -2.55 5.32
N LEU A 155 -2.32 -1.64 4.80
CA LEU A 155 -1.09 -1.92 4.06
C LEU A 155 -0.03 -0.84 4.28
N TYR A 156 1.23 -1.20 4.07
CA TYR A 156 2.38 -0.30 4.05
C TYR A 156 3.49 -0.87 3.16
N LEU A 157 4.44 -0.04 2.75
CA LEU A 157 5.66 -0.51 2.09
C LEU A 157 6.72 -0.83 3.15
N ALA A 158 7.03 -2.13 3.30
CA ALA A 158 8.09 -2.59 4.19
C ALA A 158 9.46 -2.20 3.60
N THR A 159 9.68 -2.54 2.34
CA THR A 159 10.82 -2.07 1.52
C THR A 159 10.28 -1.26 0.32
N PRO A 160 11.13 -0.58 -0.48
CA PRO A 160 10.66 0.17 -1.66
C PRO A 160 9.92 -0.67 -2.71
N THR A 161 10.04 -2.01 -2.63
CA THR A 161 9.52 -2.98 -3.61
C THR A 161 8.58 -4.02 -2.98
N GLU A 162 8.18 -3.86 -1.72
CA GLU A 162 7.47 -4.88 -0.95
C GLU A 162 6.32 -4.28 -0.14
N ILE A 163 5.09 -4.66 -0.49
CA ILE A 163 3.87 -4.24 0.22
C ILE A 163 3.51 -5.31 1.24
N GLN A 164 3.54 -4.96 2.52
CA GLN A 164 2.95 -5.80 3.56
C GLN A 164 1.46 -5.43 3.73
N LYS A 165 0.58 -6.43 3.63
CA LYS A 165 -0.84 -6.32 3.99
C LYS A 165 -1.07 -6.90 5.38
N PHE A 166 -1.97 -6.31 6.15
CA PHE A 166 -2.46 -6.83 7.43
C PHE A 166 -3.99 -6.66 7.56
N THR A 167 -4.56 -7.20 8.64
CA THR A 167 -5.98 -6.99 8.99
C THR A 167 -6.19 -7.05 10.49
N VAL A 168 -7.22 -6.36 10.97
CA VAL A 168 -7.76 -6.47 12.34
C VAL A 168 -9.07 -7.26 12.40
N CYS A 169 -9.57 -7.78 11.26
CA CYS A 169 -10.81 -8.56 11.20
C CYS A 169 -10.53 -10.06 11.15
N GLN A 170 -10.98 -10.79 12.18
CA GLN A 170 -10.76 -12.23 12.31
C GLN A 170 -11.29 -13.05 11.13
N GLU A 171 -12.40 -12.64 10.50
CA GLU A 171 -13.03 -13.38 9.38
C GLU A 171 -12.08 -13.56 8.19
N PHE A 172 -11.21 -12.59 7.94
CA PHE A 172 -10.26 -12.66 6.84
C PHE A 172 -9.09 -13.63 7.11
N SER A 173 -8.83 -13.99 8.38
CA SER A 173 -7.80 -14.98 8.71
C SER A 173 -8.09 -16.36 8.10
N HIS A 174 -9.37 -16.74 8.04
CA HIS A 174 -9.82 -17.98 7.38
C HIS A 174 -9.65 -17.96 5.86
N GLN A 175 -9.57 -16.77 5.25
CA GLN A 175 -9.38 -16.63 3.80
C GLN A 175 -7.91 -16.76 3.38
N TYR A 176 -6.96 -16.59 4.30
CA TYR A 176 -5.52 -16.56 3.99
C TYR A 176 -5.02 -17.81 3.26
N ASN A 177 -5.44 -19.01 3.71
CA ASN A 177 -5.05 -20.27 3.08
C ASN A 177 -5.55 -20.38 1.62
N ASN A 178 -6.68 -19.75 1.29
CA ASN A 178 -7.23 -19.71 -0.07
C ASN A 178 -6.55 -18.64 -0.96
N MET A 179 -5.65 -17.83 -0.39
CA MET A 179 -4.80 -16.88 -1.13
C MET A 179 -3.41 -17.46 -1.42
N LEU A 180 -3.07 -18.62 -0.89
CA LEU A 180 -1.86 -19.36 -1.25
C LEU A 180 -2.11 -20.05 -2.60
N GLY A 181 -1.38 -19.65 -3.63
CA GLY A 181 -1.43 -20.29 -4.95
C GLY A 181 -0.58 -21.55 -5.02
N ASP A 182 -1.00 -22.52 -5.83
CA ASP A 182 -0.22 -23.72 -6.11
C ASP A 182 1.08 -23.40 -6.85
N LEU A 183 2.22 -23.88 -6.33
CA LEU A 183 3.52 -23.73 -6.98
C LEU A 183 3.63 -24.54 -8.28
N TYR A 184 2.84 -25.60 -8.42
CA TYR A 184 2.85 -26.52 -9.56
C TYR A 184 1.42 -26.89 -9.95
N VAL A 185 1.05 -26.57 -11.19
CA VAL A 185 -0.17 -27.10 -11.82
C VAL A 185 0.17 -28.47 -12.39
N PRO A 186 -0.50 -29.56 -11.97
CA PRO A 186 -0.27 -30.88 -12.54
C PRO A 186 -0.61 -30.88 -14.03
N HIS A 187 0.39 -31.20 -14.85
CA HIS A 187 0.25 -31.29 -16.30
C HIS A 187 0.80 -32.62 -16.78
N GLU A 188 0.09 -33.24 -17.72
CA GLU A 188 0.48 -34.52 -18.30
C GLU A 188 1.82 -34.36 -19.05
N MET A 189 2.82 -35.17 -18.68
CA MET A 189 4.10 -35.14 -19.38
C MET A 189 3.88 -35.58 -20.83
N PRO A 190 4.39 -34.84 -21.83
CA PRO A 190 4.27 -35.28 -23.22
C PRO A 190 5.01 -36.61 -23.42
N GLU A 191 4.49 -37.44 -24.32
CA GLU A 191 5.21 -38.64 -24.77
C GLU A 191 6.66 -38.29 -25.14
N ALA A 192 7.60 -39.12 -24.70
CA ALA A 192 8.99 -38.98 -25.11
C ALA A 192 9.10 -39.02 -26.65
N PRO A 193 9.95 -38.18 -27.28
CA PRO A 193 10.11 -38.18 -28.73
C PRO A 193 10.46 -39.57 -29.25
N LYS A 194 9.56 -40.16 -30.05
CA LYS A 194 9.75 -41.48 -30.66
C LYS A 194 10.96 -41.39 -31.59
N GLU A 195 11.97 -42.25 -31.39
CA GLU A 195 13.23 -42.14 -32.12
C GLU A 195 13.01 -42.24 -33.63
N SER A 196 13.51 -41.25 -34.38
CA SER A 196 13.38 -41.22 -35.83
C SER A 196 14.00 -42.47 -36.46
N PHE A 197 13.19 -43.19 -37.23
CA PHE A 197 13.47 -44.52 -37.82
C PHE A 197 14.87 -44.64 -38.48
N PHE A 198 15.36 -43.55 -39.09
CA PHE A 198 16.69 -43.47 -39.71
C PHE A 198 17.87 -43.71 -38.76
N LYS A 199 17.71 -43.54 -37.44
CA LYS A 199 18.78 -43.83 -36.46
C LYS A 199 19.20 -45.30 -36.48
N GLY A 200 18.28 -46.22 -36.82
CA GLY A 200 18.59 -47.64 -37.01
C GLY A 200 19.35 -47.98 -38.30
N LEU A 201 19.37 -47.09 -39.30
CA LEU A 201 19.86 -47.41 -40.65
C LEU A 201 21.34 -47.05 -40.89
N PHE A 202 21.87 -46.05 -40.19
CA PHE A 202 23.24 -45.56 -40.36
C PHE A 202 24.07 -45.49 -39.06
N GLY A 203 23.51 -45.97 -37.93
CA GLY A 203 23.97 -45.60 -36.59
C GLY A 203 24.07 -46.74 -35.56
N GLY A 204 24.46 -47.95 -35.95
CA GLY A 204 25.10 -48.90 -35.02
C GLY A 204 24.26 -49.46 -33.85
N GLY A 205 22.98 -49.78 -34.07
CA GLY A 205 22.19 -50.63 -33.17
C GLY A 205 21.50 -49.92 -32.00
N MET A 206 20.30 -50.37 -31.66
CA MET A 206 19.51 -49.83 -30.55
C MET A 206 20.15 -50.20 -29.20
N ARG A 207 20.77 -49.23 -28.55
CA ARG A 207 20.87 -49.21 -27.09
C ARG A 207 19.81 -48.25 -26.56
N ASN A 208 18.97 -48.72 -25.64
CA ASN A 208 18.33 -47.80 -24.71
C ASN A 208 19.45 -47.07 -23.97
N LEU A 209 19.41 -45.73 -23.96
CA LEU A 209 20.39 -44.93 -23.22
C LEU A 209 20.04 -45.03 -21.74
N ASP A 210 20.55 -46.07 -21.08
CA ASP A 210 20.40 -46.24 -19.64
C ASP A 210 21.12 -45.07 -18.94
N ARG A 211 20.34 -44.30 -18.18
CA ARG A 211 20.83 -43.17 -17.40
C ARG A 211 21.85 -43.62 -16.36
N GLU A 212 21.78 -44.86 -15.87
CA GLU A 212 22.69 -45.40 -14.88
C GLU A 212 24.00 -45.95 -15.50
N GLU A 213 23.96 -46.37 -16.78
CA GLU A 213 25.18 -46.65 -17.57
C GLU A 213 25.89 -45.34 -17.98
N LEU A 214 25.15 -44.25 -18.22
CA LEU A 214 25.69 -42.99 -18.77
C LEU A 214 25.97 -41.88 -17.74
N PHE A 215 25.38 -41.95 -16.54
CA PHE A 215 25.53 -40.94 -15.47
C PHE A 215 25.51 -41.53 -14.05
N GLY A 216 25.22 -42.82 -13.87
CA GLY A 216 25.28 -43.51 -12.57
C GLY A 216 26.70 -43.81 -12.11
N GLU A 217 26.85 -44.39 -10.93
CA GLU A 217 28.17 -44.71 -10.33
C GLU A 217 29.03 -45.64 -11.22
N SER A 218 28.37 -46.45 -12.05
CA SER A 218 28.94 -47.34 -13.06
C SER A 218 29.49 -46.66 -14.32
N SER A 219 29.17 -45.39 -14.57
CA SER A 219 29.51 -44.66 -15.82
C SER A 219 31.01 -44.41 -16.06
N GLY A 220 31.88 -44.91 -15.17
CA GLY A 220 33.32 -44.76 -15.25
C GLY A 220 33.83 -43.40 -14.75
N LYS A 221 35.14 -43.33 -14.51
CA LYS A 221 35.78 -42.10 -14.03
C LYS A 221 36.01 -41.14 -15.20
N ALA A 222 35.56 -39.89 -15.05
CA ALA A 222 35.72 -38.85 -16.06
C ALA A 222 37.14 -38.80 -16.63
N ASN A 223 37.24 -38.73 -17.96
CA ASN A 223 38.53 -38.82 -18.66
C ASN A 223 39.46 -37.69 -18.22
N ARG A 224 40.62 -38.04 -17.64
CA ARG A 224 41.60 -37.10 -17.10
C ARG A 224 42.39 -36.35 -18.18
N SER A 225 42.12 -36.57 -19.46
CA SER A 225 42.57 -35.67 -20.53
C SER A 225 41.87 -34.32 -20.38
N VAL A 226 42.50 -33.40 -19.64
CA VAL A 226 42.12 -31.97 -19.63
C VAL A 226 42.04 -31.52 -21.09
N ALA A 227 40.86 -31.06 -21.52
CA ALA A 227 40.69 -30.54 -22.87
C ALA A 227 41.66 -29.36 -23.04
N LYS A 228 42.62 -29.50 -23.96
CA LYS A 228 43.57 -28.42 -24.26
C LYS A 228 42.78 -27.22 -24.76
N HIS A 229 42.73 -26.18 -23.95
CA HIS A 229 42.12 -24.91 -24.30
C HIS A 229 42.81 -24.35 -25.55
N ILE A 230 42.14 -24.44 -26.71
CA ILE A 230 42.56 -23.80 -27.95
C ILE A 230 42.25 -22.31 -27.79
N PRO A 231 43.26 -21.42 -27.72
CA PRO A 231 42.98 -20.00 -27.48
C PRO A 231 42.26 -19.37 -28.68
N GLY A 232 41.12 -18.72 -28.42
CA GLY A 232 40.59 -17.74 -29.37
C GLY A 232 41.55 -16.53 -29.46
N PRO A 233 41.59 -15.82 -30.60
CA PRO A 233 42.68 -14.88 -30.94
C PRO A 233 42.77 -13.58 -30.10
N ASN A 234 41.97 -13.43 -29.03
CA ASN A 234 41.84 -12.21 -28.22
C ASN A 234 42.21 -12.41 -26.73
N ALA A 235 43.07 -13.38 -26.40
CA ALA A 235 43.35 -13.77 -25.01
C ALA A 235 44.22 -12.77 -24.20
N ASP A 236 44.93 -11.85 -24.86
CA ASP A 236 46.07 -11.13 -24.26
C ASP A 236 45.73 -9.85 -23.45
N ILE A 237 44.43 -9.50 -23.30
CA ILE A 237 44.03 -8.24 -22.65
C ILE A 237 44.11 -8.30 -21.10
N GLN A 238 44.10 -9.49 -20.48
CA GLN A 238 44.06 -9.63 -19.01
C GLN A 238 45.43 -9.65 -18.30
N ALA A 239 46.53 -9.32 -18.99
CA ALA A 239 47.89 -9.35 -18.42
C ALA A 239 48.36 -8.03 -17.76
N LEU A 240 47.62 -6.92 -17.86
CA LEU A 240 48.13 -5.57 -17.59
C LEU A 240 47.88 -4.99 -16.18
N ASN A 241 47.04 -5.61 -15.34
CA ASN A 241 46.62 -5.04 -14.04
C ASN A 241 47.32 -5.64 -12.80
N ALA A 242 48.46 -6.32 -12.96
CA ALA A 242 49.07 -7.10 -11.88
C ALA A 242 50.60 -7.03 -11.76
N ARG A 243 51.17 -5.81 -11.53
CA ARG A 243 52.35 -5.52 -10.67
C ARG A 243 52.96 -4.13 -10.94
N THR A 244 53.01 -3.29 -9.92
CA THR A 244 54.24 -2.61 -9.42
C THR A 244 53.89 -2.06 -8.02
N THR A 245 54.88 -1.95 -7.12
CA THR A 245 54.65 -1.94 -5.66
C THR A 245 55.32 -0.78 -4.93
N SER A 246 54.60 -0.22 -3.95
CA SER A 246 55.08 0.25 -2.61
C SER A 246 56.17 1.34 -2.48
N VAL A 247 56.01 2.20 -1.45
CA VAL A 247 57.00 2.57 -0.38
C VAL A 247 56.90 4.04 0.10
N THR A 248 56.49 4.22 1.38
CA THR A 248 56.68 5.35 2.33
C THR A 248 56.34 6.82 2.00
N GLY A 249 55.73 7.49 3.00
CA GLY A 249 55.71 8.94 3.21
C GLY A 249 55.24 9.26 4.65
N LYS A 250 55.61 10.41 5.25
CA LYS A 250 55.29 10.76 6.66
C LYS A 250 54.45 12.04 6.79
N ALA A 251 53.74 12.17 7.92
CA ALA A 251 52.73 13.19 8.19
C ALA A 251 53.29 14.53 8.71
N ASN A 252 52.46 15.60 8.68
CA ASN A 252 52.44 16.60 9.75
C ASN A 252 51.14 17.44 9.86
N ARG A 253 51.03 18.11 11.01
CA ARG A 253 50.11 19.17 11.54
C ARG A 253 49.63 20.22 10.50
N SER A 254 48.57 21.04 10.68
CA SER A 254 47.56 21.33 11.75
C SER A 254 46.35 22.09 11.08
N VAL A 255 45.32 22.76 11.65
CA VAL A 255 44.99 23.38 12.97
C VAL A 255 43.46 23.25 13.28
N ALA A 256 42.81 24.19 14.00
CA ALA A 256 41.38 24.18 14.37
C ALA A 256 40.81 25.60 14.68
N LYS A 257 39.49 25.69 14.96
CA LYS A 257 38.64 26.88 15.31
C LYS A 257 38.18 27.72 14.09
N HIS A 258 37.10 28.53 14.15
CA HIS A 258 36.38 29.13 15.29
C HIS A 258 34.85 29.28 15.09
N ILE A 259 34.10 29.60 16.16
CA ILE A 259 32.65 29.87 16.19
C ILE A 259 32.39 31.34 16.61
N PRO A 260 31.65 32.15 15.84
CA PRO A 260 31.11 33.43 16.31
C PRO A 260 29.88 33.25 17.21
N GLY A 261 29.81 34.03 18.30
CA GLY A 261 28.71 34.01 19.28
C GLY A 261 27.54 34.97 18.97
N PRO A 262 26.64 35.20 19.95
CA PRO A 262 25.34 35.86 19.74
C PRO A 262 25.39 37.40 19.78
N ASN A 263 24.19 37.99 19.59
CA ASN A 263 23.81 39.40 19.73
C ASN A 263 23.94 40.27 18.45
N ALA A 264 22.90 40.21 17.62
CA ALA A 264 22.43 41.33 16.80
C ALA A 264 20.90 41.38 16.96
N ASP A 265 20.35 42.53 17.38
CA ASP A 265 19.01 42.60 17.98
C ASP A 265 18.17 43.77 17.39
N ILE A 266 16.86 43.77 17.64
CA ILE A 266 15.93 44.90 17.47
C ILE A 266 15.83 45.47 16.03
N GLN A 267 15.46 44.64 15.04
CA GLN A 267 14.78 45.12 13.81
C GLN A 267 13.51 44.33 13.40
N ALA A 268 13.29 43.13 13.92
CA ALA A 268 12.18 42.26 13.49
C ALA A 268 10.76 42.68 13.94
N LEU A 269 10.61 43.73 14.76
CA LEU A 269 9.35 44.05 15.43
C LEU A 269 8.43 45.05 14.69
N ASN A 270 8.95 45.86 13.76
CA ASN A 270 8.15 46.86 13.03
C ASN A 270 7.41 46.32 11.80
N ALA A 271 7.63 45.07 11.39
CA ALA A 271 7.02 44.47 10.19
C ALA A 271 5.58 43.96 10.39
N ARG A 272 4.96 44.22 11.55
CA ARG A 272 3.80 43.44 12.04
C ARG A 272 2.41 44.07 11.81
N THR A 273 2.33 45.23 11.17
CA THR A 273 1.09 46.01 11.03
C THR A 273 0.53 46.03 9.59
N THR A 274 1.16 45.31 8.66
CA THR A 274 0.78 45.28 7.22
C THR A 274 0.39 43.88 6.72
N SER A 275 0.28 42.88 7.60
CA SER A 275 0.29 41.46 7.20
C SER A 275 -0.97 40.97 6.49
N VAL A 276 -2.15 41.51 6.80
CA VAL A 276 -3.46 40.93 6.44
C VAL A 276 -3.65 40.76 4.93
N THR A 277 -3.22 41.73 4.11
CA THR A 277 -3.27 41.61 2.64
C THR A 277 -2.21 40.65 2.09
N SER A 278 -1.03 40.59 2.72
CA SER A 278 0.08 39.73 2.30
C SER A 278 -0.18 38.24 2.55
N GLU A 279 -0.93 37.91 3.60
CA GLU A 279 -1.26 36.52 3.95
C GLU A 279 -2.33 35.95 2.99
N ILE A 280 -3.30 36.76 2.58
CA ILE A 280 -4.28 36.39 1.54
C ILE A 280 -3.58 36.14 0.20
N GLY A 281 -2.63 37.01 -0.19
CA GLY A 281 -1.82 36.81 -1.40
C GLY A 281 -1.02 35.50 -1.40
N LYS A 282 -0.37 35.18 -0.27
CA LYS A 282 0.35 33.90 -0.07
C LYS A 282 -0.59 32.70 -0.13
N ALA A 283 -1.76 32.78 0.53
CA ALA A 283 -2.75 31.72 0.51
C ALA A 283 -3.30 31.46 -0.92
N HIS A 284 -3.54 32.53 -1.70
CA HIS A 284 -3.96 32.43 -3.10
C HIS A 284 -2.87 31.78 -3.97
N GLN A 285 -1.60 32.16 -3.80
CA GLN A 285 -0.51 31.54 -4.57
C GLN A 285 -0.31 30.05 -4.21
N LEU A 286 -0.42 29.69 -2.93
CA LEU A 286 -0.41 28.28 -2.49
C LEU A 286 -1.61 27.48 -3.01
N MET A 287 -2.77 28.14 -3.21
CA MET A 287 -3.94 27.52 -3.83
C MET A 287 -3.72 27.24 -5.32
N LEU A 288 -3.12 28.19 -6.07
CA LEU A 288 -2.77 27.99 -7.47
C LEU A 288 -1.73 26.88 -7.64
N GLU A 289 -0.64 26.90 -6.87
CA GLU A 289 0.35 25.82 -6.88
C GLU A 289 -0.27 24.45 -6.56
N ARG A 290 -1.26 24.40 -5.67
CA ARG A 290 -1.99 23.17 -5.35
C ARG A 290 -2.86 22.73 -6.54
N GLY A 291 -3.46 23.65 -7.28
CA GLY A 291 -4.19 23.38 -8.52
C GLY A 291 -3.30 22.72 -9.57
N ASP A 292 -2.14 23.33 -9.86
CA ASP A 292 -1.17 22.78 -10.82
C ASP A 292 -0.66 21.39 -10.39
N LYS A 293 -0.36 21.22 -9.09
CA LYS A 293 0.09 19.93 -8.52
C LYS A 293 -1.01 18.86 -8.56
N LEU A 294 -2.29 19.23 -8.48
CA LEU A 294 -3.43 18.32 -8.65
C LEU A 294 -3.63 17.94 -10.12
N SER A 295 -3.59 18.89 -11.04
CA SER A 295 -3.67 18.64 -12.49
C SER A 295 -2.56 17.68 -12.97
N GLN A 296 -1.32 17.92 -12.56
CA GLN A 296 -0.21 16.99 -12.86
C GLN A 296 -0.29 15.66 -12.10
N LEU A 297 -1.14 15.52 -11.08
CA LEU A 297 -1.38 14.23 -10.41
C LEU A 297 -2.47 13.44 -11.15
N GLU A 298 -3.50 14.13 -11.62
CA GLU A 298 -4.57 13.59 -12.46
C GLU A 298 -3.99 13.03 -13.78
N GLU A 299 -3.20 13.83 -14.51
CA GLU A 299 -2.54 13.41 -15.77
C GLU A 299 -1.61 12.19 -15.57
N ARG A 300 -0.85 12.16 -14.47
CA ARG A 300 -0.01 11.00 -14.12
C ARG A 300 -0.83 9.76 -13.75
N THR A 301 -1.99 9.95 -13.10
CA THR A 301 -2.88 8.86 -12.71
C THR A 301 -3.60 8.26 -13.92
N GLU A 302 -4.07 9.10 -14.84
CA GLU A 302 -4.64 8.67 -16.12
C GLU A 302 -3.59 7.93 -16.97
N ARG A 303 -2.37 8.44 -17.06
CA ARG A 303 -1.27 7.76 -17.77
C ARG A 303 -0.97 6.39 -17.17
N MET A 304 -0.84 6.29 -15.85
CA MET A 304 -0.62 5.03 -15.13
C MET A 304 -1.78 4.04 -15.31
N ALA A 305 -3.03 4.51 -15.36
CA ALA A 305 -4.20 3.67 -15.62
C ALA A 305 -4.18 3.11 -17.06
N ASN A 306 -3.84 3.94 -18.04
CA ASN A 306 -3.68 3.52 -19.44
C ASN A 306 -2.52 2.51 -19.60
N GLU A 307 -1.38 2.75 -18.96
CA GLU A 307 -0.24 1.81 -18.95
C GLU A 307 -0.62 0.46 -18.31
N ALA A 308 -1.34 0.47 -17.18
CA ALA A 308 -1.85 -0.75 -16.54
C ALA A 308 -2.85 -1.51 -17.41
N GLN A 309 -3.74 -0.82 -18.13
CA GLN A 309 -4.68 -1.43 -19.06
C GLN A 309 -3.97 -2.04 -20.28
N GLN A 310 -2.95 -1.37 -20.83
CA GLN A 310 -2.11 -1.92 -21.91
C GLN A 310 -1.29 -3.13 -21.45
N PHE A 311 -0.72 -3.10 -20.24
CA PHE A 311 0.00 -4.23 -19.65
C PHE A 311 -0.92 -5.43 -19.45
N SER A 312 -2.10 -5.24 -18.84
CA SER A 312 -3.11 -6.28 -18.65
C SER A 312 -3.52 -6.92 -19.98
N SER A 313 -3.82 -6.09 -20.99
CA SER A 313 -4.17 -6.55 -22.34
C SER A 313 -3.04 -7.36 -22.98
N SER A 314 -1.79 -6.90 -22.85
CA SER A 314 -0.61 -7.58 -23.39
C SER A 314 -0.33 -8.90 -22.69
N ALA A 315 -0.45 -8.95 -21.37
CA ALA A 315 -0.31 -10.18 -20.58
C ALA A 315 -1.39 -11.21 -20.93
N HIS A 316 -2.64 -10.78 -21.12
CA HIS A 316 -3.73 -11.65 -21.55
C HIS A 316 -3.52 -12.18 -22.99
N LEU A 317 -2.98 -11.36 -23.89
CA LEU A 317 -2.63 -11.79 -25.25
C LEU A 317 -1.47 -12.80 -25.24
N LEU A 318 -0.47 -12.56 -24.40
CA LEU A 318 0.67 -13.44 -24.19
C LEU A 318 0.22 -14.79 -23.61
N MET A 319 -0.64 -14.78 -22.58
CA MET A 319 -1.24 -15.96 -22.00
C MET A 319 -1.98 -16.78 -23.07
N ASN A 320 -2.87 -16.17 -23.84
CA ASN A 320 -3.59 -16.84 -24.93
C ASN A 320 -2.63 -17.45 -25.98
N LYS A 321 -1.53 -16.76 -26.32
CA LYS A 321 -0.53 -17.25 -27.29
C LYS A 321 0.21 -18.52 -26.83
N TYR A 322 0.40 -18.70 -25.52
CA TYR A 322 1.15 -19.83 -24.96
C TYR A 322 0.29 -20.88 -24.26
N LYS A 323 -0.99 -20.60 -23.97
CA LYS A 323 -1.93 -21.50 -23.28
C LYS A 323 -1.97 -22.91 -23.86
N ASP A 324 -1.99 -23.02 -25.19
CA ASP A 324 -2.14 -24.29 -25.90
C ASP A 324 -0.80 -24.80 -26.51
N LYS A 325 0.32 -24.09 -26.24
CA LYS A 325 1.67 -24.51 -26.66
C LYS A 325 2.28 -25.47 -25.64
N LYS A 326 2.80 -26.60 -26.11
CA LYS A 326 3.60 -27.51 -25.26
C LYS A 326 4.99 -26.90 -25.00
N TRP A 327 5.60 -27.21 -23.86
CA TRP A 327 6.84 -26.56 -23.39
C TRP A 327 8.04 -26.66 -24.36
N TYR A 328 8.06 -27.67 -25.24
CA TYR A 328 9.08 -27.83 -26.30
C TYR A 328 8.79 -27.03 -27.58
N GLN A 329 7.75 -26.20 -27.59
CA GLN A 329 7.29 -25.38 -28.72
C GLN A 329 7.33 -23.87 -28.42
N LEU A 330 7.99 -23.45 -27.34
CA LEU A 330 8.02 -22.05 -26.87
C LEU A 330 8.70 -21.12 -27.88
#